data_AF-A0A8T6DSM5-F1
#
_entry.id   AF-A0A8T6DSM5-F1
#
_cell.length_a   1.000
_cell.length_b   1.000
_cell.length_c   1.000
_cell.angle_alpha   90.00
_cell.angle_beta   90.00
_cell.angle_gamma   90.00
#
_symmetry.space_group_name_H-M   'P 1'
#
loop_
_entity.id
_entity.type
_entity.pdbx_description
1 polymer ?
#
loop_
_entity_poly.entity_id
_entity_poly.type
_entity_poly.pdbx_seq_one_letter_code
_entity_poly.pdbx_strand_id
1 'polypeptide(L)'
;MAVTAETRTHLIGLSVVMLGEAPGTARLNEWVEASDGGMSLEDIANHIAASGAFTAIYPTFLTNAEFAGAMLGNLMDGENVPAALMASAVDIVTGLLNDGLSRGALALAAFQALYEIHDQGMDHPAYGDLGAVANAVAHKVQVAEHHTLTARMADPSADALEGVGSDPDSAAMAIDAID
;
A
#
# COMPACT_ATOMS: atom_id res chain seq x y z
N MET A 1 -4.80 1.58 -24.37
CA MET A 1 -3.32 1.42 -24.48
C MET A 1 -2.99 0.08 -23.85
N ALA A 2 -1.73 -0.32 -23.71
CA ALA A 2 -1.37 -1.43 -22.83
C ALA A 2 -0.83 -0.84 -21.53
N VAL A 3 -1.23 -1.37 -20.38
CA VAL A 3 -0.74 -0.95 -19.06
C VAL A 3 0.79 -1.04 -18.99
N THR A 4 1.44 -0.05 -18.36
CA THR A 4 2.90 -0.07 -18.16
C THR A 4 3.27 -0.95 -16.96
N ALA A 5 4.54 -1.37 -16.87
CA ALA A 5 5.04 -2.06 -15.69
C ALA A 5 4.88 -1.21 -14.42
N GLU A 6 5.16 0.09 -14.52
CA GLU A 6 5.01 1.05 -13.42
C GLU A 6 3.55 1.17 -12.95
N THR A 7 2.59 1.27 -13.88
CA THR A 7 1.17 1.31 -13.52
C THR A 7 0.76 0.04 -12.80
N ARG A 8 1.25 -1.13 -13.24
CA ARG A 8 0.97 -2.41 -12.57
C ARG A 8 1.57 -2.48 -11.17
N THR A 9 2.80 -2.00 -10.96
CA THR A 9 3.42 -1.90 -9.64
C THR A 9 2.60 -1.00 -8.72
N HIS A 10 2.08 0.14 -9.21
CA HIS A 10 1.18 0.99 -8.43
C HIS A 10 -0.13 0.30 -8.05
N LEU A 11 -0.74 -0.46 -8.97
CA LEU A 11 -1.96 -1.22 -8.67
C LEU A 11 -1.72 -2.30 -7.59
N ILE A 12 -0.59 -2.99 -7.66
CA ILE A 12 -0.19 -3.97 -6.63
C ILE A 12 0.11 -3.25 -5.31
N GLY A 13 0.81 -2.11 -5.36
CA GLY A 13 1.08 -1.24 -4.22
C GLY A 13 -0.19 -0.78 -3.51
N LEU A 14 -1.24 -0.42 -4.24
CA LEU A 14 -2.55 -0.09 -3.67
C LEU A 14 -3.15 -1.27 -2.91
N SER A 15 -3.06 -2.52 -3.41
CA SER A 15 -3.50 -3.70 -2.64
C SER A 15 -2.72 -3.83 -1.33
N VAL A 16 -1.40 -3.67 -1.39
CA VAL A 16 -0.52 -3.76 -0.21
C VAL A 16 -0.89 -2.71 0.83
N VAL A 17 -0.99 -1.43 0.46
CA VAL A 17 -1.20 -0.36 1.45
C VAL A 17 -2.67 -0.21 1.90
N MET A 18 -3.63 -0.57 1.05
CA MET A 18 -5.05 -0.41 1.35
C MET A 18 -5.67 -1.65 1.98
N LEU A 19 -5.22 -2.83 1.59
CA LEU A 19 -5.82 -4.10 1.98
C LEU A 19 -4.88 -4.98 2.81
N GLY A 20 -3.58 -4.66 2.85
CA GLY A 20 -2.60 -5.47 3.59
C GLY A 20 -2.38 -6.86 2.98
N GLU A 21 -2.66 -7.02 1.68
CA GLU A 21 -2.58 -8.31 1.00
C GLU A 21 -2.01 -8.20 -0.41
N ALA A 22 -1.32 -9.26 -0.83
CA ALA A 22 -0.97 -9.45 -2.23
C ALA A 22 -2.26 -9.67 -3.04
N PRO A 23 -2.44 -9.00 -4.19
CA PRO A 23 -3.60 -9.25 -5.02
C PRO A 23 -3.49 -10.63 -5.68
N GLY A 24 -4.63 -11.25 -5.96
CA GLY A 24 -4.69 -12.41 -6.87
C GLY A 24 -4.68 -11.98 -8.33
N THR A 25 -4.36 -12.89 -9.25
CA THR A 25 -4.31 -12.57 -10.70
C THR A 25 -5.63 -12.02 -11.24
N ALA A 26 -6.78 -12.51 -10.73
CA ALA A 26 -8.09 -12.05 -11.19
C ALA A 26 -8.32 -10.57 -10.86
N ARG A 27 -7.99 -10.17 -9.63
CA ARG A 27 -8.15 -8.79 -9.16
C ARG A 27 -7.19 -7.84 -9.87
N LEU A 28 -5.95 -8.25 -10.08
CA LEU A 28 -5.00 -7.42 -10.82
C LEU A 28 -5.44 -7.23 -12.27
N ASN A 29 -5.94 -8.28 -12.93
CA ASN A 29 -6.47 -8.16 -14.30
C ASN A 29 -7.64 -7.19 -14.38
N GLU A 30 -8.59 -7.26 -13.45
CA GLU A 30 -9.73 -6.31 -13.38
C GLU A 30 -9.26 -4.86 -13.29
N TRP A 31 -8.29 -4.56 -12.41
CA TRP A 31 -7.78 -3.20 -12.26
C TRP A 31 -6.96 -2.74 -13.46
N VAL A 32 -6.20 -3.64 -14.09
CA VAL A 32 -5.49 -3.36 -15.34
C VAL A 32 -6.48 -3.04 -16.46
N GLU A 33 -7.55 -3.82 -16.61
CA GLU A 33 -8.61 -3.57 -17.61
C GLU A 33 -9.31 -2.23 -17.35
N ALA A 34 -9.58 -1.89 -16.09
CA ALA A 34 -10.14 -0.59 -15.72
C ALA A 34 -9.20 0.57 -16.10
N SER A 35 -7.90 0.42 -15.86
CA SER A 35 -6.88 1.42 -16.22
C SER A 35 -6.75 1.57 -17.74
N ASP A 36 -6.72 0.46 -18.48
CA ASP A 36 -6.70 0.47 -19.95
C ASP A 36 -8.00 1.05 -20.55
N GLY A 37 -9.11 0.92 -19.83
CA GLY A 37 -10.40 1.56 -20.10
C GLY A 37 -10.45 3.06 -19.77
N GLY A 38 -9.40 3.63 -19.20
CA GLY A 38 -9.23 5.06 -18.96
C GLY A 38 -9.46 5.52 -17.52
N MET A 39 -9.69 4.61 -16.56
CA MET A 39 -9.69 4.98 -15.14
C MET A 39 -8.29 5.38 -14.68
N SER A 40 -8.20 6.45 -13.90
CA SER A 40 -6.94 6.84 -13.27
C SER A 40 -6.60 5.91 -12.10
N LEU A 41 -5.34 5.94 -11.64
CA LEU A 41 -4.95 5.24 -10.40
C LEU A 41 -5.75 5.74 -9.19
N GLU A 42 -6.12 7.02 -9.16
CA GLU A 42 -6.94 7.58 -8.10
C GLU A 42 -8.38 7.02 -8.15
N ASP A 43 -8.97 6.90 -9.34
CA ASP A 43 -10.30 6.28 -9.51
C ASP A 43 -10.28 4.83 -9.03
N ILE A 44 -9.23 4.08 -9.35
CA ILE A 44 -9.07 2.69 -8.91
C ILE A 44 -8.85 2.61 -7.39
N ALA A 45 -8.02 3.48 -6.82
CA ALA A 45 -7.87 3.56 -5.36
C ALA A 45 -9.20 3.89 -4.67
N ASN A 46 -9.99 4.81 -5.22
CA ASN A 46 -11.32 5.13 -4.72
C ASN A 46 -12.29 3.94 -4.83
N HIS A 47 -12.19 3.18 -5.92
CA HIS A 47 -12.94 1.95 -6.09
C HIS A 47 -12.57 0.90 -5.02
N ILE A 48 -11.27 0.72 -4.74
CA ILE A 48 -10.78 -0.16 -3.67
C ILE A 48 -11.30 0.32 -2.30
N ALA A 49 -11.24 1.63 -2.02
CA ALA A 49 -11.74 2.21 -0.77
C ALA A 49 -13.25 2.01 -0.54
N ALA A 50 -14.02 1.82 -1.62
CA ALA A 50 -15.44 1.51 -1.55
C ALA A 50 -15.74 0.00 -1.42
N SER A 51 -14.73 -0.87 -1.53
CA SER A 51 -14.91 -2.32 -1.53
C SER A 51 -15.28 -2.88 -0.15
N GLY A 52 -15.90 -4.07 -0.14
CA GLY A 52 -16.18 -4.81 1.08
C GLY A 52 -14.91 -5.17 1.86
N ALA A 53 -13.81 -5.49 1.15
CA ALA A 53 -12.53 -5.80 1.78
C ALA A 53 -11.96 -4.60 2.54
N PHE A 54 -11.93 -3.42 1.91
CA PHE A 54 -11.43 -2.21 2.55
C PHE A 54 -12.31 -1.78 3.73
N THR A 55 -13.64 -1.78 3.54
CA THR A 55 -14.57 -1.35 4.60
C THR A 55 -14.67 -2.34 5.76
N ALA A 56 -14.25 -3.59 5.59
CA ALA A 56 -14.08 -4.55 6.68
C ALA A 56 -12.87 -4.20 7.57
N ILE A 57 -11.77 -3.73 6.96
CA ILE A 57 -10.57 -3.27 7.68
C ILE A 57 -10.80 -1.88 8.30
N TYR A 58 -11.40 -0.98 7.53
CA TYR A 58 -11.65 0.41 7.87
C TYR A 58 -13.14 0.74 7.77
N PRO A 59 -13.94 0.44 8.82
CA PRO A 59 -15.37 0.67 8.80
C PRO A 59 -15.76 2.11 8.42
N THR A 60 -16.88 2.23 7.71
CA THR A 60 -17.37 3.53 7.24
C THR A 60 -17.88 4.45 8.35
N PHE A 61 -18.12 3.91 9.55
CA PHE A 61 -18.50 4.70 10.72
C PHE A 61 -17.31 5.38 11.41
N LEU A 62 -16.06 5.03 11.05
CA LEU A 62 -14.88 5.69 11.59
C LEU A 62 -14.87 7.15 11.16
N THR A 63 -14.61 8.03 12.12
CA THR A 63 -14.25 9.42 11.84
C THR A 63 -12.94 9.50 11.05
N ASN A 64 -12.66 10.66 10.46
CA ASN A 64 -11.40 10.86 9.73
C ASN A 64 -10.16 10.65 10.61
N ALA A 65 -10.21 11.07 11.87
CA ALA A 65 -9.11 10.88 12.81
C ALA A 65 -8.91 9.40 13.19
N GLU A 66 -10.00 8.66 13.45
CA GLU A 66 -9.91 7.23 13.75
C GLU A 66 -9.42 6.43 12.55
N PHE A 67 -9.89 6.77 11.34
CA PHE A 67 -9.39 6.16 10.12
C PHE A 67 -7.91 6.47 9.88
N ALA A 68 -7.49 7.74 10.05
CA ALA A 68 -6.09 8.14 9.89
C ALA A 68 -5.17 7.35 10.83
N GLY A 69 -5.55 7.25 12.11
CA GLY A 69 -4.81 6.47 13.10
C GLY A 69 -4.75 4.98 12.76
N ALA A 70 -5.86 4.38 12.34
CA ALA A 70 -5.89 2.97 11.94
C ALA A 70 -5.04 2.69 10.70
N MET A 71 -5.16 3.53 9.66
CA MET A 71 -4.43 3.35 8.41
C MET A 71 -2.92 3.51 8.61
N LEU A 72 -2.48 4.58 9.31
CA LEU A 72 -1.06 4.78 9.59
C LEU A 72 -0.51 3.71 10.54
N GLY A 73 -1.31 3.26 11.51
CA GLY A 73 -0.96 2.15 12.39
C GLY A 73 -0.69 0.87 11.61
N ASN A 74 -1.57 0.50 10.68
CA ASN A 74 -1.38 -0.68 9.82
C ASN A 74 -0.21 -0.51 8.84
N LEU A 75 -0.03 0.68 8.27
CA LEU A 75 1.02 0.96 7.29
C LEU A 75 2.43 0.92 7.90
N MET A 76 2.56 1.36 9.15
CA MET A 76 3.82 1.45 9.88
C MET A 76 4.03 0.27 10.85
N ASP A 77 3.14 -0.72 10.83
CA ASP A 77 3.22 -1.85 11.75
C ASP A 77 4.53 -2.63 11.57
N GLY A 78 5.11 -3.05 12.69
CA GLY A 78 6.43 -3.71 12.73
C GLY A 78 7.64 -2.77 12.61
N GLU A 79 7.45 -1.50 12.23
CA GLU A 79 8.54 -0.55 12.06
C GLU A 79 8.68 0.41 13.25
N ASN A 80 9.91 0.78 13.58
CA ASN A 80 10.20 1.66 14.72
C ASN A 80 10.02 3.14 14.33
N VAL A 81 8.76 3.60 14.27
CA VAL A 81 8.42 5.00 14.00
C VAL A 81 8.31 5.80 15.31
N PRO A 82 8.99 6.95 15.46
CA PRO A 82 8.86 7.78 16.66
C PRO A 82 7.40 8.20 16.93
N ALA A 83 6.93 8.07 18.17
CA ALA A 83 5.54 8.40 18.52
C ALA A 83 5.14 9.84 18.19
N ALA A 84 6.07 10.79 18.29
CA ALA A 84 5.83 12.19 17.93
C ALA A 84 5.64 12.38 16.41
N LEU A 85 6.36 11.61 15.60
CA LEU A 85 6.20 11.59 14.15
C LEU A 85 4.85 10.97 13.77
N MET A 86 4.49 9.86 14.41
CA MET A 86 3.18 9.21 14.22
C MET A 86 2.03 10.18 14.55
N ALA A 87 2.08 10.87 15.69
CA ALA A 87 1.07 11.85 16.06
C ALA A 87 0.95 12.98 15.01
N SER A 88 2.09 13.50 14.55
CA SER A 88 2.12 14.54 13.51
C SER A 88 1.54 14.04 12.18
N ALA A 89 1.84 12.81 11.79
CA ALA A 89 1.30 12.19 10.59
C ALA A 89 -0.22 12.02 10.67
N VAL A 90 -0.75 11.56 11.81
CA VAL A 90 -2.20 11.44 12.05
C VAL A 90 -2.88 12.80 11.93
N ASP A 91 -2.31 13.86 12.50
CA ASP A 91 -2.86 15.21 12.41
C ASP A 91 -2.91 15.72 10.96
N ILE A 92 -1.82 15.53 10.20
CA ILE A 92 -1.74 15.91 8.78
C ILE A 92 -2.79 15.15 7.96
N VAL A 93 -2.83 13.82 8.09
CA VAL A 93 -3.77 12.97 7.36
C VAL A 93 -5.22 13.32 7.70
N THR A 94 -5.52 13.55 8.97
CA THR A 94 -6.84 13.98 9.42
C THR A 94 -7.24 15.31 8.78
N GLY A 95 -6.32 16.27 8.72
CA GLY A 95 -6.51 17.56 8.03
C GLY A 95 -6.88 17.38 6.56
N LEU A 96 -6.08 16.59 5.82
CA LEU A 96 -6.33 16.32 4.39
C LEU A 96 -7.70 15.69 4.14
N LEU A 97 -8.12 14.74 4.98
CA LEU A 97 -9.43 14.10 4.88
C LEU A 97 -10.57 15.07 5.22
N ASN A 98 -10.37 15.94 6.19
CA ASN A 98 -11.35 16.99 6.53
C ASN A 98 -11.48 18.04 5.43
N ASP A 99 -10.38 18.31 4.70
CA ASP A 99 -10.36 19.20 3.53
C ASP A 99 -10.97 18.55 2.27
N GLY A 100 -11.39 17.29 2.35
CA GLY A 100 -12.14 16.60 1.31
C GLY A 100 -11.35 15.61 0.47
N LEU A 101 -10.08 15.33 0.81
CA LEU A 101 -9.34 14.24 0.18
C LEU A 101 -10.04 12.91 0.47
N SER A 102 -10.20 12.07 -0.55
CA SER A 102 -10.79 10.74 -0.35
C SER A 102 -9.80 9.79 0.31
N ARG A 103 -10.31 8.74 0.97
CA ARG A 103 -9.47 7.68 1.55
C ARG A 103 -8.62 6.95 0.50
N GLY A 104 -9.15 6.78 -0.72
CA GLY A 104 -8.42 6.18 -1.84
C GLY A 104 -7.30 7.08 -2.36
N ALA A 105 -7.57 8.37 -2.57
CA ALA A 105 -6.56 9.34 -2.99
C ALA A 105 -5.45 9.49 -1.94
N LEU A 106 -5.81 9.50 -0.65
CA LEU A 106 -4.84 9.47 0.44
C LEU A 106 -3.92 8.23 0.37
N ALA A 107 -4.48 7.04 0.16
CA ALA A 107 -3.70 5.81 0.08
C ALA A 107 -2.77 5.79 -1.13
N LEU A 108 -3.23 6.28 -2.29
CA LEU A 108 -2.37 6.45 -3.46
C LEU A 108 -1.21 7.41 -3.17
N ALA A 109 -1.50 8.58 -2.58
CA ALA A 109 -0.47 9.55 -2.24
C ALA A 109 0.54 9.00 -1.22
N ALA A 110 0.07 8.26 -0.21
CA ALA A 110 0.94 7.62 0.77
C ALA A 110 1.84 6.56 0.14
N PHE A 111 1.29 5.71 -0.74
CA PHE A 111 2.07 4.72 -1.47
C PHE A 111 3.15 5.38 -2.33
N GLN A 112 2.78 6.38 -3.15
CA GLN A 112 3.72 7.07 -4.03
C GLN A 112 4.85 7.75 -3.25
N ALA A 113 4.52 8.44 -2.15
CA ALA A 113 5.52 9.09 -1.31
C ALA A 113 6.50 8.07 -0.68
N LEU A 114 6.00 6.95 -0.15
CA LEU A 114 6.85 5.92 0.43
C LEU A 114 7.70 5.20 -0.63
N TYR A 115 7.14 4.96 -1.81
CA TYR A 115 7.87 4.36 -2.92
C TYR A 115 8.99 5.28 -3.43
N GLU A 116 8.74 6.59 -3.50
CA GLU A 116 9.75 7.59 -3.84
C GLU A 116 10.87 7.67 -2.78
N ILE A 117 10.51 7.65 -1.48
CA ILE A 117 11.49 7.61 -0.37
C ILE A 117 12.39 6.37 -0.49
N HIS A 118 11.81 5.21 -0.81
CA HIS A 118 12.57 3.97 -1.01
C HIS A 118 13.53 4.08 -2.20
N ASP A 119 13.04 4.54 -3.36
CA ASP A 119 13.83 4.63 -4.60
C ASP A 119 15.02 5.58 -4.48
N GLN A 120 14.81 6.74 -3.84
CA GLN A 120 15.87 7.72 -3.59
C GLN A 120 16.77 7.34 -2.40
N GLY A 121 16.34 6.42 -1.54
CA GLY A 121 17.09 5.97 -0.39
C GLY A 121 17.56 7.13 0.50
N MET A 122 18.82 7.06 0.94
CA MET A 122 19.42 8.07 1.85
C MET A 122 19.50 9.48 1.26
N ASP A 123 19.32 9.66 -0.04
CA ASP A 123 19.29 10.98 -0.67
C ASP A 123 17.93 11.69 -0.47
N HIS A 124 16.86 10.95 -0.13
CA HIS A 124 15.56 11.55 0.17
C HIS A 124 15.58 12.23 1.55
N PRO A 125 15.12 13.49 1.68
CA PRO A 125 15.18 14.24 2.94
C PRO A 125 14.39 13.58 4.09
N ALA A 126 13.32 12.84 3.77
CA ALA A 126 12.51 12.11 4.74
C ALA A 126 13.02 10.69 5.07
N TYR A 127 14.13 10.23 4.45
CA TYR A 127 14.59 8.84 4.62
C TYR A 127 14.98 8.51 6.07
N GLY A 128 15.56 9.46 6.80
CA GLY A 128 15.89 9.24 8.22
C GLY A 128 14.67 8.97 9.11
N ASP A 129 13.52 9.54 8.74
CA ASP A 129 12.26 9.45 9.50
C ASP A 129 11.37 8.31 9.03
N LEU A 130 11.31 8.06 7.71
CA LEU A 130 10.36 7.16 7.06
C LEU A 130 11.02 6.04 6.23
N GLY A 131 12.34 5.99 6.13
CA GLY A 131 13.06 5.04 5.29
C GLY A 131 12.78 3.58 5.63
N ALA A 132 12.63 3.25 6.92
CA ALA A 132 12.25 1.90 7.34
C ALA A 132 10.84 1.52 6.83
N VAL A 133 9.86 2.41 7.02
CA VAL A 133 8.49 2.22 6.51
C VAL A 133 8.48 2.11 4.99
N ALA A 134 9.24 2.98 4.30
CA ALA A 134 9.38 2.97 2.85
C ALA A 134 9.94 1.63 2.34
N ASN A 135 11.01 1.13 2.97
CA ASN A 135 11.60 -0.16 2.64
C ASN A 135 10.61 -1.31 2.91
N ALA A 136 9.91 -1.29 4.04
CA ALA A 136 8.91 -2.32 4.36
C ALA A 136 7.78 -2.38 3.31
N VAL A 137 7.27 -1.22 2.87
CA VAL A 137 6.26 -1.16 1.80
C VAL A 137 6.83 -1.68 0.48
N ALA A 138 8.03 -1.26 0.09
CA ALA A 138 8.66 -1.73 -1.15
C ALA A 138 8.89 -3.25 -1.14
N HIS A 139 9.34 -3.82 -0.03
CA HIS A 139 9.50 -5.25 0.15
C HIS A 139 8.17 -6.00 0.09
N LYS A 140 7.11 -5.49 0.74
CA LYS A 140 5.77 -6.08 0.62
C LYS A 140 5.26 -6.03 -0.83
N VAL A 141 5.55 -4.96 -1.58
CA VAL A 141 5.23 -4.88 -3.01
C VAL A 141 6.02 -5.90 -3.82
N GLN A 142 7.31 -6.10 -3.53
CA GLN A 142 8.13 -7.11 -4.20
C GLN A 142 7.55 -8.52 -4.00
N VAL A 143 7.17 -8.86 -2.76
CA VAL A 143 6.55 -10.15 -2.45
C VAL A 143 5.19 -10.29 -3.15
N ALA A 144 4.38 -9.23 -3.14
CA ALA A 144 3.09 -9.21 -3.83
C ALA A 144 3.23 -9.33 -5.36
N GLU A 145 4.26 -8.73 -5.95
CA GLU A 145 4.60 -8.90 -7.37
C GLU A 145 4.98 -10.35 -7.67
N HIS A 146 5.79 -11.00 -6.83
CA HIS A 146 6.13 -12.41 -6.99
C HIS A 146 4.89 -13.30 -6.92
N HIS A 147 4.08 -13.14 -5.87
CA HIS A 147 2.81 -13.84 -5.67
C HIS A 147 1.90 -13.76 -6.91
N THR A 148 1.73 -12.55 -7.44
CA THR A 148 0.74 -12.29 -8.50
C THR A 148 1.27 -12.56 -9.90
N LEU A 149 2.50 -12.14 -10.20
CA LEU A 149 3.03 -12.13 -11.56
C LEU A 149 3.86 -13.37 -11.87
N THR A 150 4.67 -13.82 -10.91
CA THR A 150 5.57 -14.97 -11.08
C THR A 150 4.86 -16.27 -10.75
N ALA A 151 4.37 -16.39 -9.51
CA ALA A 151 3.68 -17.57 -9.02
C ALA A 151 2.26 -17.71 -9.60
N ARG A 152 1.66 -16.59 -10.04
CA ARG A 152 0.31 -16.52 -10.65
C ARG A 152 -0.79 -17.06 -9.73
N MET A 153 -0.67 -16.76 -8.44
CA MET A 153 -1.69 -17.13 -7.46
C MET A 153 -3.02 -16.44 -7.80
N ALA A 154 -4.09 -17.24 -7.85
CA ALA A 154 -5.41 -16.75 -8.27
C ALA A 154 -6.09 -15.93 -7.18
N ASP A 155 -5.95 -16.37 -5.93
CA ASP A 155 -6.59 -15.78 -4.75
C ASP A 155 -5.66 -14.71 -4.11
N PRO A 156 -6.22 -13.63 -3.54
CA PRO A 156 -5.44 -12.68 -2.75
C PRO A 156 -4.93 -13.32 -1.45
N SER A 157 -3.83 -12.82 -0.91
CA SER A 157 -3.20 -13.39 0.29
C SER A 157 -2.56 -12.32 1.18
N ALA A 158 -3.09 -12.16 2.39
CA ALA A 158 -2.45 -11.40 3.46
C ALA A 158 -1.28 -12.18 4.08
N ASP A 159 -1.41 -13.50 4.18
CA ASP A 159 -0.40 -14.41 4.74
C ASP A 159 0.92 -14.33 3.96
N ALA A 160 0.85 -14.07 2.65
CA ALA A 160 2.03 -13.85 1.82
C ALA A 160 2.88 -12.65 2.28
N LEU A 161 2.29 -11.67 2.99
CA LEU A 161 2.97 -10.47 3.46
C LEU A 161 3.31 -10.52 4.96
N GLU A 162 2.94 -11.60 5.65
CA GLU A 162 3.17 -11.74 7.09
C GLU A 162 4.68 -11.76 7.39
N GLY A 163 5.12 -10.94 8.35
CA GLY A 163 6.52 -10.85 8.76
C GLY A 163 7.46 -10.10 7.81
N VAL A 164 6.96 -9.61 6.67
CA VAL A 164 7.74 -8.78 5.73
C VAL A 164 7.88 -7.36 6.31
N GLY A 165 9.13 -6.92 6.49
CA GLY A 165 9.46 -5.61 7.05
C GLY A 165 10.59 -4.92 6.30
N SER A 166 11.25 -3.95 6.94
CA SER A 166 12.33 -3.16 6.35
C SER A 166 13.63 -3.93 6.08
N ASP A 167 13.78 -5.14 6.60
CA ASP A 167 14.90 -6.05 6.30
C ASP A 167 14.67 -6.78 4.96
N PRO A 168 15.55 -6.66 3.95
CA PRO A 168 15.39 -7.35 2.68
C PRO A 168 15.37 -8.88 2.80
N ASP A 169 15.98 -9.47 3.83
CA ASP A 169 15.95 -10.92 4.05
C ASP A 169 14.54 -11.41 4.37
N SER A 170 13.70 -10.57 5.00
CA SER A 170 12.30 -10.91 5.26
C SER A 170 11.49 -11.07 3.98
N ALA A 171 11.76 -10.25 2.96
CA ALA A 171 11.12 -10.35 1.64
C ALA A 171 11.57 -11.62 0.91
N ALA A 172 12.88 -11.93 0.96
CA ALA A 172 13.42 -13.14 0.36
C ALA A 172 12.80 -14.41 0.98
N MET A 173 12.70 -14.46 2.31
CA MET A 173 12.06 -15.59 2.99
C MET A 173 10.58 -15.75 2.63
N ALA A 174 9.85 -14.65 2.50
CA ALA A 174 8.44 -14.69 2.10
C ALA A 174 8.27 -15.15 0.63
N ILE A 175 9.15 -14.72 -0.27
CA ILE A 175 9.19 -15.19 -1.67
C ILE A 175 9.45 -16.70 -1.72
N ASP A 176 10.46 -17.19 -0.99
CA ASP A 176 10.78 -18.62 -0.94
C ASP A 176 9.63 -19.47 -0.38
N ALA A 177 8.77 -18.90 0.49
CA ALA A 177 7.62 -19.59 1.06
C ALA A 177 6.42 -19.70 0.09
N ILE A 178 6.40 -18.91 -0.98
CA ILE A 178 5.35 -18.94 -2.02
C ILE A 178 5.62 -20.05 -3.06
N ASP A 179 6.89 -20.42 -3.26
CA ASP A 179 7.35 -21.40 -4.27
C ASP A 179 7.16 -22.87 -3.82
#